data_AF-A0A445I621-F1
#
_entry.id   AF-A0A445I621-F1
#
_cell.length_a   1.000
_cell.length_b   1.000
_cell.length_c   1.000
_cell.angle_alpha   90.00
_cell.angle_beta   90.00
_cell.angle_gamma   90.00
#
_symmetry.space_group_name_H-M   'P 1'
#
loop_
_entity.id
_entity.type
_entity.pdbx_description
1 polymer ?
#
loop_
_entity_poly.entity_id
_entity_poly.type
_entity_poly.pdbx_seq_one_letter_code
_entity_poly.pdbx_strand_id
1 'polypeptide(L)'
;MAQQSSPPRRQTPPPSQYLEVNCRSSGKIRRFAAGTGAGFAVALINRKLKGTVVAASHIEAVKDGKEEEPIAFGPTSLLSNFGEGWKLQTVTLTDLSSEVGNGQFQQMAMQKPGLVSLFSFPLLHTCHFLKLTFKFTIHHLYFSSLRIGSIGKL
;
A
#
# COMPACT_ATOMS: atom_id res chain seq x y z
N MET A 1 -54.76 -26.69 13.44
CA MET A 1 -53.45 -27.01 12.84
C MET A 1 -52.75 -25.69 12.50
N ALA A 2 -51.72 -25.32 13.24
CA ALA A 2 -50.95 -24.10 12.96
C ALA A 2 -49.81 -24.44 11.99
N GLN A 3 -49.83 -23.85 10.80
CA GLN A 3 -48.74 -23.95 9.84
C GLN A 3 -47.62 -22.99 10.27
N GLN A 4 -46.52 -23.52 10.80
CA GLN A 4 -45.27 -22.77 10.95
C GLN A 4 -44.68 -22.55 9.56
N SER A 5 -44.76 -21.32 9.05
CA SER A 5 -43.98 -20.89 7.90
C SER A 5 -42.51 -20.76 8.32
N SER A 6 -41.64 -21.54 7.68
CA SER A 6 -40.18 -21.43 7.87
C SER A 6 -39.69 -20.03 7.47
N PRO A 7 -38.74 -19.42 8.19
CA PRO A 7 -38.21 -18.11 7.85
C PRO A 7 -37.52 -18.14 6.48
N PRO A 8 -37.59 -17.03 5.71
CA PRO A 8 -36.97 -16.98 4.39
C PRO A 8 -35.46 -17.24 4.50
N ARG A 9 -35.00 -18.25 3.77
CA ARG A 9 -33.57 -18.58 3.62
C ARG A 9 -32.85 -17.34 3.11
N ARG A 10 -32.07 -16.67 3.97
CA ARG A 10 -31.14 -15.61 3.54
C ARG A 10 -30.22 -16.22 2.49
N GLN A 11 -30.36 -15.80 1.25
CA GLN A 11 -29.43 -16.15 0.18
C GLN A 11 -28.16 -15.36 0.44
N THR A 12 -27.23 -15.93 1.20
CA THR A 12 -25.86 -15.39 1.25
C THR A 12 -25.32 -15.49 -0.18
N PRO A 13 -24.93 -14.38 -0.82
CA PRO A 13 -24.31 -14.47 -2.14
C PRO A 13 -23.11 -15.41 -2.06
N PRO A 14 -22.90 -16.27 -3.07
CA PRO A 14 -21.75 -17.18 -3.07
C PRO A 14 -20.47 -16.37 -2.85
N PRO A 15 -19.52 -16.89 -2.04
CA PRO A 15 -18.26 -16.19 -1.79
C PRO A 15 -17.65 -15.80 -3.13
N SER A 16 -17.20 -14.55 -3.24
CA SER A 16 -16.51 -14.06 -4.44
C SER A 16 -15.35 -15.02 -4.72
N GLN A 17 -15.46 -15.81 -5.78
CA GLN A 17 -14.44 -16.81 -6.12
C GLN A 17 -13.10 -16.14 -6.46
N TYR A 18 -13.13 -14.85 -6.79
CA TYR A 18 -11.99 -14.04 -7.15
C TYR A 18 -12.07 -12.64 -6.51
N LEU A 19 -10.90 -12.03 -6.34
CA LEU A 19 -10.69 -10.66 -5.92
C LEU A 19 -10.26 -9.81 -7.12
N GLU A 20 -10.78 -8.61 -7.21
CA GLU A 20 -10.43 -7.64 -8.24
C GLU A 20 -9.43 -6.63 -7.70
N VAL A 21 -8.30 -6.48 -8.39
CA VAL A 21 -7.26 -5.50 -8.09
C VAL A 21 -7.20 -4.51 -9.25
N ASN A 22 -7.47 -3.24 -8.96
CA ASN A 22 -7.33 -2.16 -9.93
C ASN A 22 -5.87 -1.71 -10.03
N CYS A 23 -5.26 -1.84 -11.21
CA CYS A 23 -3.93 -1.31 -11.47
C CYS A 23 -4.01 0.18 -11.80
N ARG A 24 -3.74 1.05 -10.81
CA ARG A 24 -3.83 2.50 -10.94
C ARG A 24 -3.04 3.07 -12.13
N SER A 25 -1.83 2.56 -12.36
CA SER A 25 -0.96 3.05 -13.44
C SER A 25 -1.43 2.67 -14.85
N SER A 26 -2.18 1.57 -14.99
CA SER A 26 -2.69 1.11 -16.30
C SER A 26 -4.21 1.26 -16.47
N GLY A 27 -4.94 1.58 -15.40
CA GLY A 27 -6.40 1.59 -15.34
C GLY A 27 -7.06 0.22 -15.49
N LYS A 28 -6.29 -0.88 -15.55
CA LYS A 28 -6.82 -2.22 -15.81
C LYS A 28 -7.13 -2.96 -14.52
N ILE A 29 -8.28 -3.60 -14.48
CA ILE A 29 -8.68 -4.50 -13.39
C ILE A 29 -8.15 -5.90 -13.68
N ARG A 30 -7.63 -6.56 -12.64
CA ARG A 30 -7.18 -7.95 -12.71
C ARG A 30 -7.79 -8.79 -11.61
N ARG A 31 -8.12 -10.04 -11.96
CA ARG A 31 -8.77 -11.00 -11.07
C ARG A 31 -7.74 -11.99 -10.52
N PHE A 32 -7.76 -12.19 -9.22
CA PHE A 32 -6.92 -13.15 -8.49
C PHE A 32 -7.79 -14.05 -7.63
N ALA A 33 -7.34 -15.28 -7.37
CA ALA A 33 -8.02 -16.11 -6.37
C ALA A 33 -7.88 -15.48 -4.97
N ALA A 34 -8.90 -15.62 -4.13
CA ALA A 34 -8.79 -15.24 -2.73
C ALA A 34 -7.63 -16.00 -2.06
N GLY A 35 -6.87 -15.34 -1.21
CA GLY A 35 -5.68 -15.94 -0.58
C GLY A 35 -4.41 -15.92 -1.45
N THR A 36 -4.44 -15.32 -2.65
CA THR A 36 -3.21 -15.14 -3.45
C THR A 36 -2.21 -14.25 -2.72
N GLY A 37 -0.92 -14.59 -2.73
CA GLY A 37 0.13 -13.73 -2.14
C GLY A 37 0.23 -12.37 -2.84
N ALA A 38 0.23 -11.28 -2.09
CA ALA A 38 0.24 -9.92 -2.61
C ALA A 38 1.49 -9.62 -3.45
N GLY A 39 2.67 -10.07 -3.02
CA GLY A 39 3.90 -9.92 -3.81
C GLY A 39 3.83 -10.65 -5.17
N PHE A 40 3.22 -11.83 -5.21
CA PHE A 40 2.98 -12.56 -6.46
C PHE A 40 2.00 -11.80 -7.36
N ALA A 41 0.91 -11.26 -6.80
CA ALA A 41 -0.05 -10.47 -7.55
C ALA A 41 0.59 -9.22 -8.16
N VAL A 42 1.39 -8.48 -7.39
CA VAL A 42 2.15 -7.31 -7.87
C VAL A 42 3.11 -7.69 -9.00
N ALA A 43 3.86 -8.79 -8.84
CA ALA A 43 4.77 -9.27 -9.89
C ALA A 43 4.03 -9.59 -11.20
N LEU A 44 2.88 -10.26 -11.12
CA LEU A 44 2.04 -10.53 -12.29
C LEU A 44 1.45 -9.24 -12.90
N ILE A 45 1.07 -8.28 -12.06
CA ILE A 45 0.59 -6.96 -12.52
C ILE A 45 1.69 -6.28 -13.34
N ASN A 46 2.86 -6.10 -12.74
CA ASN A 46 4.01 -5.44 -13.33
C ASN A 46 4.48 -6.13 -14.62
N ARG A 47 4.47 -7.47 -14.67
CA ARG A 47 4.85 -8.23 -15.88
C ARG A 47 3.96 -7.95 -17.09
N LYS A 48 2.68 -7.58 -16.91
CA LYS A 48 1.80 -7.21 -18.05
C LYS A 48 1.65 -5.70 -18.26
N LEU A 49 2.42 -4.88 -17.56
CA LEU A 49 2.59 -3.47 -17.96
C LEU A 49 3.38 -3.43 -19.27
N LYS A 50 3.04 -2.48 -20.14
CA LYS A 50 3.70 -2.26 -21.44
C LYS A 50 4.14 -0.80 -21.52
N GLY A 51 5.25 -0.55 -22.20
CA GLY A 51 5.75 0.80 -22.44
C GLY A 51 6.23 1.50 -21.17
N THR A 52 5.95 2.81 -21.08
CA THR A 52 6.47 3.75 -20.07
C THR A 52 5.65 3.80 -18.77
N VAL A 53 4.83 2.79 -18.49
CA VAL A 53 3.92 2.78 -17.33
C VAL A 53 4.68 2.46 -16.04
N VAL A 54 4.50 3.29 -15.01
CA VAL A 54 5.15 3.12 -13.70
C VAL A 54 4.70 1.82 -13.03
N ALA A 55 5.68 1.08 -12.50
CA ALA A 55 5.45 -0.17 -11.79
C ALA A 55 4.71 0.05 -10.46
N ALA A 56 3.82 -0.89 -10.12
CA ALA A 56 3.19 -0.97 -8.83
C ALA A 56 4.22 -1.39 -7.76
N SER A 57 4.19 -0.70 -6.62
CA SER A 57 4.98 -1.01 -5.43
C SER A 57 4.31 -2.06 -4.54
N HIS A 58 3.03 -1.87 -4.24
CA HIS A 58 2.21 -2.76 -3.42
C HIS A 58 0.73 -2.62 -3.78
N ILE A 59 -0.10 -3.46 -3.15
CA ILE A 59 -1.55 -3.41 -3.22
C ILE A 59 -2.06 -2.86 -1.89
N GLU A 60 -3.10 -2.05 -1.93
CA GLU A 60 -3.82 -1.55 -0.78
C GLU A 60 -5.34 -1.80 -0.94
N ALA A 61 -6.05 -1.88 0.17
CA ALA A 61 -7.50 -1.78 0.18
C ALA A 61 -7.93 -0.35 0.52
N VAL A 62 -8.75 0.24 -0.32
CA VAL A 62 -9.30 1.59 -0.14
C VAL A 62 -10.80 1.50 0.02
N LYS A 63 -11.35 2.33 0.91
CA LYS A 63 -12.79 2.43 1.08
C LYS A 63 -13.39 3.52 0.21
N ASP A 64 -14.47 3.20 -0.48
CA ASP A 64 -15.18 4.16 -1.32
C ASP A 64 -15.90 5.20 -0.46
N GLY A 65 -15.71 6.48 -0.82
CA GLY A 65 -16.51 7.59 -0.28
C GLY A 65 -16.24 7.98 1.17
N LYS A 66 -15.16 7.49 1.79
CA LYS A 66 -14.73 7.89 3.15
C LYS A 66 -13.22 8.12 3.16
N GLU A 67 -12.77 9.16 3.86
CA GLU A 67 -11.35 9.40 4.18
C GLU A 67 -10.85 8.39 5.24
N GLU A 68 -11.09 7.10 5.00
CA GLU A 68 -10.58 6.02 5.84
C GLU A 68 -9.18 5.63 5.37
N GLU A 69 -8.27 5.39 6.31
CA GLU A 69 -6.87 5.06 6.01
C GLU A 69 -6.79 3.76 5.18
N PRO A 70 -6.09 3.76 4.03
CA PRO A 70 -5.90 2.56 3.23
C PRO A 70 -5.18 1.45 3.98
N ILE A 71 -5.57 0.19 3.73
CA ILE A 71 -4.91 -0.98 4.32
C ILE A 71 -3.89 -1.52 3.33
N ALA A 72 -2.60 -1.30 3.61
CA ALA A 72 -1.52 -1.78 2.77
C ALA A 72 -1.24 -3.29 2.97
N PHE A 73 -1.06 -4.01 1.86
CA PHE A 73 -0.66 -5.41 1.87
C PHE A 73 0.87 -5.54 1.79
N GLY A 74 1.47 -6.20 2.78
CA GLY A 74 2.88 -6.58 2.75
C GLY A 74 3.19 -7.59 1.64
N PRO A 75 4.46 -7.74 1.22
CA PRO A 75 4.83 -8.61 0.11
C PRO A 75 4.48 -10.10 0.32
N THR A 76 4.39 -10.54 1.58
CA THR A 76 4.06 -11.92 1.97
C THR A 76 2.61 -12.08 2.45
N SER A 77 1.81 -11.01 2.50
CA SER A 77 0.42 -11.12 2.95
C SER A 77 -0.47 -11.74 1.86
N LEU A 78 -1.57 -12.34 2.28
CA LEU A 78 -2.56 -12.91 1.38
C LEU A 78 -3.62 -11.86 1.05
N LEU A 79 -4.05 -11.81 -0.22
CA LEU A 79 -5.15 -10.95 -0.65
C LEU A 79 -6.47 -11.43 -0.04
N SER A 80 -7.22 -10.48 0.52
CA SER A 80 -8.47 -10.71 1.23
C SER A 80 -9.51 -9.67 0.83
N ASN A 81 -10.79 -10.04 0.93
CA ASN A 81 -11.91 -9.12 0.76
C ASN A 81 -12.25 -8.49 2.12
N PHE A 82 -12.35 -7.16 2.17
CA PHE A 82 -12.75 -6.40 3.37
C PHE A 82 -14.24 -6.08 3.43
N GLY A 83 -15.02 -6.54 2.46
CA GLY A 83 -16.47 -6.38 2.42
C GLY A 83 -16.92 -5.20 1.57
N GLU A 84 -18.17 -4.80 1.76
CA GLU A 84 -18.82 -3.77 0.96
C GLU A 84 -18.11 -2.41 1.05
N GLY A 85 -17.94 -1.76 -0.11
CA GLY A 85 -17.28 -0.47 -0.23
C GLY A 85 -15.76 -0.52 -0.16
N TRP A 86 -15.14 -1.70 -0.02
CA TRP A 86 -13.69 -1.85 -0.12
C TRP A 86 -13.27 -2.31 -1.51
N LYS A 87 -12.26 -1.65 -2.08
CA LYS A 87 -11.64 -2.02 -3.35
C LYS A 87 -10.15 -2.23 -3.18
N LEU A 88 -9.60 -3.23 -3.86
CA LEU A 88 -8.16 -3.42 -3.92
C LEU A 88 -7.59 -2.62 -5.10
N GLN A 89 -6.52 -1.87 -4.85
CA GLN A 89 -5.82 -1.11 -5.89
C GLN A 89 -4.30 -1.17 -5.70
N THR A 90 -3.56 -0.91 -6.77
CA THR A 90 -2.10 -0.80 -6.70
C THR A 90 -1.64 0.62 -6.41
N VAL A 91 -0.58 0.74 -5.63
CA VAL A 91 0.10 2.02 -5.35
C VAL A 91 1.42 2.08 -6.10
N THR A 92 1.72 3.20 -6.74
CA THR A 92 3.03 3.44 -7.38
C THR A 92 3.97 4.22 -6.45
N LEU A 93 5.28 4.17 -6.71
CA LEU A 93 6.25 4.96 -5.94
C LEU A 93 6.03 6.48 -6.08
N THR A 94 5.47 6.93 -7.21
CA THR A 94 5.11 8.33 -7.45
C THR A 94 3.97 8.79 -6.55
N ASP A 95 3.00 7.91 -6.29
CA ASP A 95 1.88 8.20 -5.39
C ASP A 95 2.38 8.46 -3.96
N LEU A 96 3.34 7.66 -3.49
CA LEU A 96 3.97 7.81 -2.18
C LEU A 96 4.77 9.11 -2.02
N SER A 97 5.27 9.68 -3.13
CA SER A 97 6.00 10.94 -3.11
C SER A 97 5.06 12.15 -3.14
N SER A 98 3.85 11.99 -3.67
CA SER A 98 2.87 13.07 -3.81
C SER A 98 2.21 13.45 -2.48
N GLU A 99 2.16 12.53 -1.51
CA GLU A 99 1.67 12.81 -0.15
C GLU A 99 2.55 13.80 0.62
N VAL A 100 3.81 13.99 0.18
CA VAL A 100 4.76 14.95 0.76
C VAL A 100 4.75 16.29 -0.01
N GLY A 101 3.96 16.40 -1.08
CA GLY A 101 4.02 17.50 -2.06
C GLY A 101 3.03 18.66 -1.86
N ASN A 102 2.24 18.69 -0.79
CA ASN A 102 1.37 19.83 -0.46
C ASN A 102 1.94 20.74 0.63
N GLY A 103 3.27 20.72 0.81
CA GLY A 103 4.00 21.82 1.41
C GLY A 103 4.56 22.68 0.29
N GLN A 104 4.19 23.95 0.23
CA GLN A 104 4.89 24.94 -0.60
C GLN A 104 6.37 24.93 -0.21
N PHE A 105 7.21 24.21 -0.95
CA PHE A 105 8.64 24.43 -0.91
C PHE A 105 8.90 25.72 -1.67
N GLN A 106 8.70 26.86 -1.00
CA GLN A 106 9.42 28.06 -1.38
C GLN A 106 10.90 27.68 -1.41
N GLN A 107 11.52 27.84 -2.58
CA GLN A 107 12.97 27.71 -2.74
C GLN A 107 13.64 28.55 -1.65
N MET A 108 14.19 27.90 -0.63
CA MET A 108 15.09 28.56 0.30
C MET A 108 16.41 28.77 -0.45
N ALA A 109 16.57 29.97 -1.02
CA ALA A 109 17.88 30.46 -1.42
C ALA A 109 18.82 30.32 -0.21
N MET A 110 19.97 29.67 -0.38
CA MET A 110 21.00 29.62 0.65
C MET A 110 21.38 31.06 1.06
N GLN A 111 20.87 31.52 2.20
CA GLN A 111 21.44 32.66 2.90
C GLN A 111 22.24 32.15 4.10
N LYS A 112 23.45 32.71 4.14
CA LYS A 112 24.60 32.47 5.03
C LYS A 112 24.21 32.33 6.52
N PRO A 113 24.86 31.45 7.31
CA PRO A 113 24.46 31.16 8.68
C PRO A 113 24.78 32.33 9.62
N GLY A 114 23.75 32.84 10.28
CA GLY A 114 23.78 33.80 11.39
C GLY A 114 23.13 33.19 12.63
N LEU A 115 23.65 33.58 13.79
CA LEU A 115 23.59 32.94 15.09
C LEU A 115 22.29 33.23 15.89
N VAL A 116 21.90 32.25 16.74
CA VAL A 116 20.95 32.23 17.90
C VAL A 116 19.46 32.56 17.74
N SER A 117 18.62 31.66 18.25
CA SER A 117 17.79 31.92 19.45
C SER A 117 17.03 30.65 19.86
N LEU A 118 17.24 30.22 21.12
CA LEU A 118 16.44 29.18 21.76
C LEU A 118 15.02 29.70 22.03
N PHE A 119 14.01 29.09 21.42
CA PHE A 119 12.66 29.11 21.97
C PHE A 119 12.04 27.72 22.01
N SER A 120 11.58 27.42 23.21
CA SER A 120 10.98 26.19 23.72
C SER A 120 9.66 25.85 23.03
N PHE A 121 9.53 24.62 22.53
CA PHE A 121 8.24 23.95 22.35
C PHE A 121 8.38 22.46 22.73
N PRO A 122 7.71 22.00 23.79
CA PRO A 122 7.78 20.62 24.25
C PRO A 122 6.79 19.71 23.51
N LEU A 123 7.13 18.42 23.43
CA LEU A 123 6.21 17.28 23.41
C LEU A 123 5.45 16.89 22.11
N LEU A 124 6.09 16.83 20.93
CA LEU A 124 5.50 16.06 19.79
C LEU A 124 6.51 15.32 18.90
N HIS A 125 7.72 15.03 19.40
CA HIS A 125 8.76 14.39 18.60
C HIS A 125 8.88 12.86 18.77
N THR A 126 8.18 12.22 19.68
CA THR A 126 8.40 10.77 19.94
C THR A 126 7.67 9.83 18.97
N CYS A 127 6.58 10.24 18.33
CA CYS A 127 5.80 9.33 17.48
C CYS A 127 6.30 9.26 16.03
N HIS A 128 6.93 10.32 15.49
CA HIS A 128 7.33 10.37 14.08
C HIS A 128 8.64 9.60 13.79
N PHE A 129 9.52 9.48 14.78
CA PHE A 129 10.77 8.73 14.62
C PHE A 129 10.57 7.21 14.52
N LEU A 130 9.47 6.66 15.03
CA LEU A 130 9.22 5.21 14.98
C LEU A 130 8.81 4.74 13.57
N LYS A 131 8.07 5.57 12.81
CA LYS A 131 7.69 5.26 11.41
C LYS A 131 8.88 5.40 10.46
N LEU A 132 9.79 6.34 10.73
CA LEU A 132 10.99 6.57 9.92
C LEU A 132 12.07 5.50 10.12
N THR A 133 12.27 5.05 11.37
CA THR A 133 13.24 3.99 11.70
C THR A 133 12.83 2.63 11.15
N PHE A 134 11.53 2.31 11.10
CA PHE A 134 11.05 1.08 10.46
C PHE A 134 11.32 1.07 8.94
N LYS A 135 11.12 2.21 8.27
CA LYS A 135 11.35 2.38 6.82
C LYS A 135 12.84 2.27 6.44
N PHE A 136 13.74 2.81 7.28
CA PHE A 136 15.19 2.66 7.09
C PHE A 136 15.69 1.24 7.40
N THR A 137 15.15 0.58 8.41
CA THR A 137 15.55 -0.79 8.78
C THR A 137 15.17 -1.79 7.69
N ILE A 138 13.97 -1.67 7.10
CA ILE A 138 13.56 -2.53 5.97
C ILE A 138 14.40 -2.27 4.73
N HIS A 139 14.70 -1.00 4.39
CA HIS A 139 15.56 -0.70 3.24
C HIS A 139 16.99 -1.22 3.44
N HIS A 140 17.55 -1.11 4.64
CA HIS A 140 18.90 -1.59 4.96
C HIS A 140 19.00 -3.13 4.99
N LEU A 141 17.98 -3.82 5.52
CA LEU A 141 17.93 -5.29 5.51
C LEU A 141 17.72 -5.84 4.08
N TYR A 142 16.89 -5.20 3.26
CA TYR A 142 16.70 -5.58 1.87
C TYR A 142 17.99 -5.42 1.05
N PHE A 143 18.72 -4.31 1.25
CA PHE A 143 19.98 -4.06 0.55
C PHE A 143 21.13 -4.97 1.02
N SER A 144 21.16 -5.33 2.31
CA SER A 144 22.17 -6.25 2.86
C SER A 144 21.97 -7.69 2.37
N SER A 145 20.72 -8.16 2.25
CA SER A 145 20.42 -9.50 1.71
C SER A 145 20.75 -9.62 0.22
N LEU A 146 20.57 -8.54 -0.56
CA LEU A 146 20.88 -8.53 -1.99
C LEU A 146 22.39 -8.51 -2.30
N ARG A 147 23.24 -8.09 -1.36
CA ARG A 147 24.72 -8.14 -1.52
C ARG A 147 25.35 -9.47 -1.08
N ILE A 148 24.66 -10.27 -0.27
CA ILE A 148 25.21 -11.56 0.22
C ILE A 148 24.89 -12.72 -0.75
N GLY A 149 23.88 -12.57 -1.61
CA GLY A 149 23.48 -13.59 -2.60
C GLY A 149 24.33 -13.66 -3.88
N SER A 150 25.47 -12.97 -3.97
CA SER A 150 26.32 -12.94 -5.18
C SER A 150 27.71 -13.55 -4.98
N ILE A 151 27.87 -14.44 -4.00
CA ILE A 151 29.08 -15.27 -3.85
C ILE A 151 28.60 -16.70 -3.57
N GLY A 152 28.60 -17.55 -4.61
CA GLY A 152 28.25 -18.97 -4.43
C GLY A 152 27.69 -19.68 -5.66
N LYS A 153 28.29 -19.48 -6.84
CA LYS A 153 28.24 -20.46 -7.95
C LYS A 153 29.56 -20.42 -8.71
N LEU A 154 30.49 -21.26 -8.29
CA LEU A 154 31.49 -21.97 -9.09
C LEU A 154 31.94 -23.19 -8.29
#